data_AF-A0A927AJV4-F1
#
_entry.id   AF-A0A927AJV4-F1
#
_cell.length_a   1.000
_cell.length_b   1.000
_cell.length_c   1.000
_cell.angle_alpha   90.00
_cell.angle_beta   90.00
_cell.angle_gamma   90.00
#
_symmetry.space_group_name_H-M   'P 1'
#
loop_
_entity.id
_entity.type
_entity.pdbx_description
1 polymer ?
#
loop_
_entity_poly.entity_id
_entity_poly.type
_entity_poly.pdbx_seq_one_letter_code
_entity_poly.pdbx_strand_id
1 'polypeptide(L)'
;MSEVVKKSSLKTLYRASDINRVWQASQNVQAIEHPERGFISPNEYRALYKGKPCPYCGQKMVHSQQLYSTTSKQEAIDRGYEYTDKLAGKVINQAGNTFFHPHYVTLDHKINKARCPEKMFEFSNLEVICWRCNQNKGDNNTFELQHNLDYLNALADEALTRYPLL
;
A
#
# COMPACT_ATOMS: atom_id res chain seq x y z
N MET A 1 -20.40 7.30 19.51
CA MET A 1 -20.30 8.37 18.50
C MET A 1 -19.04 8.11 17.71
N SER A 2 -19.14 7.80 16.41
CA SER A 2 -17.96 7.60 15.57
C SER A 2 -17.21 8.93 15.46
N GLU A 3 -15.94 8.93 15.85
CA GLU A 3 -15.06 10.08 15.67
C GLU A 3 -14.88 10.28 14.16
N VAL A 4 -15.22 11.44 13.61
CA VAL A 4 -15.07 11.72 12.18
C VAL A 4 -13.91 12.70 12.02
N VAL A 5 -12.89 12.33 11.26
CA VAL A 5 -11.75 13.22 10.98
C VAL A 5 -12.24 14.41 10.16
N LYS A 6 -12.12 15.62 10.72
CA LYS A 6 -12.49 16.85 10.00
C LYS A 6 -11.44 17.17 8.93
N LYS A 7 -11.80 17.12 7.64
CA LYS A 7 -10.87 17.43 6.54
C LYS A 7 -10.21 18.81 6.66
N SER A 8 -10.91 19.79 7.22
CA SER A 8 -10.38 21.15 7.44
C SER A 8 -9.19 21.19 8.39
N SER A 9 -9.14 20.33 9.41
CA SER A 9 -8.00 20.28 10.35
C SER A 9 -6.77 19.59 9.75
N LEU A 10 -6.88 18.93 8.61
CA LEU A 10 -5.74 18.31 7.92
C LEU A 10 -4.91 19.33 7.15
N LYS A 11 -5.55 20.37 6.60
CA LYS A 11 -4.88 21.44 5.82
C LYS A 11 -3.84 22.22 6.62
N THR A 12 -3.93 22.17 7.95
CA THR A 12 -3.02 22.88 8.86
C THR A 12 -1.92 21.97 9.42
N LEU A 13 -1.82 20.72 8.95
CA LEU A 13 -0.75 19.81 9.35
C LEU A 13 0.51 20.09 8.53
N TYR A 14 1.45 20.84 9.10
CA TYR A 14 2.70 21.20 8.44
C TYR A 14 3.88 20.27 8.73
N ARG A 15 3.81 19.50 9.83
CA ARG A 15 4.91 18.62 10.27
C ARG A 15 4.60 17.16 9.95
N ALA A 16 5.58 16.46 9.37
CA ALA A 16 5.46 15.04 9.04
C ALA A 16 5.10 14.15 10.26
N SER A 17 5.59 14.50 11.46
CA SER A 17 5.25 13.79 12.70
C SER A 17 3.77 13.94 13.08
N ASP A 18 3.19 15.13 12.90
CA ASP A 18 1.76 15.38 13.16
C ASP A 18 0.88 14.63 12.16
N ILE A 19 1.28 14.66 10.89
CA ILE A 19 0.63 13.91 9.79
C ILE A 19 0.63 12.41 10.11
N ASN A 20 1.78 11.86 10.50
CA ASN A 20 1.88 10.45 10.88
C ASN A 20 1.05 10.15 12.13
N ARG A 21 1.05 11.02 13.15
CA ARG A 21 0.23 10.84 14.35
C ARG A 21 -1.26 10.75 14.02
N VAL A 22 -1.77 11.65 13.19
CA VAL A 22 -3.18 11.63 12.76
C VAL A 22 -3.49 10.36 11.96
N TRP A 23 -2.60 9.98 11.04
CA TRP A 23 -2.74 8.73 10.29
C TRP A 23 -2.83 7.52 11.21
N GLN A 24 -1.90 7.37 12.17
CA GLN A 24 -1.87 6.23 13.10
C GLN A 24 -3.09 6.22 14.05
N ALA A 25 -3.51 7.38 14.56
CA ALA A 25 -4.69 7.48 15.41
C ALA A 25 -5.98 7.08 14.66
N SER A 26 -6.01 7.29 13.34
CA SER A 26 -7.21 7.08 12.51
C SER A 26 -7.33 5.68 11.93
N GLN A 27 -6.47 4.72 12.28
CA GLN A 27 -6.47 3.40 11.61
C GLN A 27 -7.77 2.60 11.76
N ASN A 28 -8.51 2.82 12.86
CA ASN A 28 -9.82 2.20 13.14
C ASN A 28 -10.97 3.22 13.08
N VAL A 29 -10.70 4.43 12.61
CA VAL A 29 -11.67 5.51 12.54
C VAL A 29 -12.29 5.53 11.14
N GLN A 30 -13.62 5.64 11.04
CA GLN A 30 -14.35 5.72 9.77
C GLN A 30 -14.11 7.08 9.09
N ALA A 31 -12.94 7.23 8.45
CA ALA A 31 -12.47 8.48 7.87
C ALA A 31 -12.51 8.51 6.33
N ILE A 32 -12.71 7.37 5.69
CA ILE A 32 -12.66 7.23 4.23
C ILE A 32 -14.09 7.05 3.71
N GLU A 33 -14.52 7.95 2.84
CA GLU A 33 -15.79 7.84 2.14
C GLU A 33 -15.62 6.96 0.89
N HIS A 34 -15.99 5.68 1.00
CA HIS A 34 -15.90 4.70 -0.08
C HIS A 34 -17.18 4.71 -0.94
N PRO A 35 -17.08 4.74 -2.29
CA PRO A 35 -18.24 4.93 -3.17
C PRO A 35 -19.33 3.86 -2.99
N GLU A 36 -18.94 2.60 -2.77
CA GLU A 36 -19.89 1.49 -2.66
C GLU A 36 -20.24 1.10 -1.20
N ARG A 37 -19.51 1.60 -0.21
CA ARG A 37 -19.58 1.11 1.18
C ARG A 37 -19.83 2.20 2.22
N GLY A 38 -19.92 3.46 1.79
CA GLY A 38 -20.00 4.59 2.70
C GLY A 38 -18.71 4.78 3.48
N PHE A 39 -18.82 5.29 4.70
CA PHE A 39 -17.66 5.58 5.53
C PHE A 39 -17.03 4.30 6.10
N ILE A 40 -15.75 4.08 5.80
CA ILE A 40 -14.93 2.97 6.30
C ILE A 40 -13.62 3.48 6.89
N SER A 41 -13.00 2.64 7.72
CA SER A 41 -11.68 2.87 8.29
C SER A 41 -10.56 2.36 7.39
N PRO A 42 -9.31 2.86 7.56
CA PRO A 42 -8.13 2.32 6.90
C PRO A 42 -7.97 0.80 7.08
N ASN A 43 -8.22 0.27 8.27
CA ASN A 43 -8.12 -1.17 8.54
C ASN A 43 -9.22 -1.98 7.84
N GLU A 44 -10.47 -1.50 7.85
CA GLU A 44 -11.54 -2.11 7.05
C GLU A 44 -11.17 -2.11 5.56
N TYR A 45 -10.62 -1.01 5.05
CA TYR A 45 -10.23 -0.92 3.64
C TYR A 45 -9.15 -1.95 3.28
N ARG A 46 -8.11 -2.13 4.12
CA ARG A 46 -7.11 -3.19 3.92
C ARG A 46 -7.75 -4.58 3.95
N ALA A 47 -8.68 -4.82 4.87
CA ALA A 47 -9.35 -6.12 5.00
C ALA A 47 -10.13 -6.52 3.74
N LEU A 48 -10.72 -5.56 3.02
CA LEU A 48 -11.43 -5.80 1.74
C LEU A 48 -10.53 -6.37 0.63
N TYR A 49 -9.22 -6.25 0.76
CA TYR A 49 -8.23 -6.69 -0.22
C TYR A 49 -7.46 -7.94 0.21
N LYS A 50 -7.81 -8.53 1.35
CA LYS A 50 -7.32 -9.83 1.74
C LYS A 50 -7.65 -10.86 0.65
N GLY A 51 -6.64 -11.56 0.16
CA GLY A 51 -6.78 -12.60 -0.86
C GLY A 51 -6.95 -12.09 -2.29
N LYS A 52 -6.96 -10.77 -2.52
CA LYS A 52 -6.98 -10.18 -3.86
C LYS A 52 -5.54 -10.05 -4.41
N PRO A 53 -5.34 -10.08 -5.73
CA PRO A 53 -4.03 -9.85 -6.33
C PRO A 53 -3.58 -8.40 -6.12
N CYS A 54 -2.30 -8.20 -5.86
CA CYS A 54 -1.66 -6.88 -5.87
C CYS A 54 -1.75 -6.30 -7.29
N PRO A 55 -2.15 -5.03 -7.47
CA PRO A 55 -2.29 -4.42 -8.80
C PRO A 55 -0.97 -4.31 -9.58
N TYR A 56 0.18 -4.47 -8.91
CA TYR A 56 1.50 -4.29 -9.52
C TYR A 56 2.28 -5.59 -9.75
N CYS A 57 2.15 -6.57 -8.87
CA CYS A 57 2.93 -7.82 -8.99
C CYS A 57 2.05 -9.05 -9.20
N GLY A 58 0.71 -8.89 -9.23
CA GLY A 58 -0.24 -9.97 -9.37
C GLY A 58 -0.30 -10.95 -8.19
N GLN A 59 0.63 -10.86 -7.23
CA GLN A 59 0.71 -11.78 -6.10
C GLN A 59 -0.47 -11.59 -5.15
N LYS A 60 -0.98 -12.70 -4.62
CA LYS A 60 -2.10 -12.70 -3.69
C LYS A 60 -1.71 -11.98 -2.40
N MET A 61 -2.45 -10.93 -2.06
CA MET A 61 -2.20 -10.16 -0.85
C MET A 61 -2.76 -10.86 0.38
N VAL A 62 -2.04 -10.75 1.50
CA VAL A 62 -2.39 -11.40 2.77
C VAL A 62 -2.65 -10.36 3.85
N HIS A 63 -3.60 -10.65 4.73
CA HIS A 63 -3.95 -9.77 5.84
C HIS A 63 -4.37 -10.59 7.06
N SER A 64 -3.62 -10.44 8.15
CA SER A 64 -3.85 -10.95 9.52
C SER A 64 -2.52 -10.85 10.26
N GLN A 65 -2.43 -10.02 11.30
CA GLN A 65 -1.19 -9.89 12.07
C GLN A 65 -0.79 -11.21 12.73
N GLN A 66 -1.76 -11.99 13.24
CA GLN A 66 -1.49 -13.26 13.91
C GLN A 66 -0.82 -14.29 12.99
N LEU A 67 -1.16 -14.29 11.70
CA LEU A 67 -0.67 -15.31 10.75
C LEU A 67 0.50 -14.81 9.90
N TYR A 68 0.44 -13.55 9.47
CA TYR A 68 1.36 -13.00 8.47
C TYR A 68 2.29 -11.92 9.03
N SER A 69 2.47 -11.91 10.36
CA SER A 69 3.49 -11.13 11.03
C SER A 69 4.09 -11.87 12.23
N THR A 70 5.28 -11.46 12.67
CA THR A 70 5.97 -11.97 13.86
C THR A 70 6.88 -10.89 14.45
N THR A 71 7.19 -10.95 15.74
CA THR A 71 8.20 -10.09 16.38
C THR A 71 9.61 -10.68 16.33
N SER A 72 9.77 -11.92 15.88
CA SER A 72 11.07 -12.59 15.74
C SER A 72 11.58 -12.48 14.30
N LYS A 73 12.76 -11.88 14.11
CA LYS A 73 13.40 -11.82 12.80
C LYS A 73 13.74 -13.23 12.28
N GLN A 74 14.22 -14.11 13.16
CA GLN A 74 14.55 -15.49 12.79
C GLN A 74 13.32 -16.23 12.29
N GLU A 75 12.20 -16.11 12.99
CA GLU A 75 10.95 -16.72 12.56
C GLU A 75 10.46 -16.15 11.23
N ALA A 76 10.63 -14.84 10.99
CA ALA A 76 10.30 -14.24 9.71
C ALA A 76 11.14 -14.84 8.56
N ILE A 77 12.42 -15.11 8.80
CA ILE A 77 13.32 -15.79 7.85
C ILE A 77 12.84 -17.22 7.61
N ASP A 78 12.56 -17.98 8.68
CA ASP A 78 12.11 -19.38 8.60
C ASP A 78 10.77 -19.52 7.86
N ARG A 79 9.90 -18.50 7.98
CA ARG A 79 8.63 -18.37 7.24
C ARG A 79 8.79 -17.84 5.81
N GLY A 80 10.01 -17.50 5.39
CA GLY A 80 10.30 -17.05 4.02
C GLY A 80 9.88 -15.60 3.73
N TYR A 81 9.92 -14.70 4.72
CA TYR A 81 9.55 -13.29 4.51
C TYR A 81 10.64 -12.46 3.83
N GLU A 82 11.84 -13.03 3.64
CA GLU A 82 12.92 -12.39 2.90
C GLU A 82 12.64 -12.30 1.40
N TYR A 83 12.99 -11.18 0.80
CA TYR A 83 12.96 -11.02 -0.65
C TYR A 83 14.04 -10.05 -1.13
N THR A 84 14.34 -10.12 -2.42
CA THR A 84 15.28 -9.21 -3.09
C THR A 84 14.57 -7.92 -3.47
N ASP A 85 15.14 -6.78 -3.06
CA ASP A 85 14.69 -5.44 -3.43
C ASP A 85 15.19 -5.03 -4.84
N LYS A 86 14.90 -3.79 -5.25
CA LYS A 86 15.32 -3.24 -6.55
C LYS A 86 16.84 -3.05 -6.69
N LEU A 87 17.58 -2.99 -5.58
CA LEU A 87 19.03 -2.80 -5.54
C LEU A 87 19.78 -4.13 -5.33
N ALA A 88 19.10 -5.26 -5.53
CA ALA A 88 19.60 -6.61 -5.30
C ALA A 88 19.95 -6.92 -3.82
N GLY A 89 19.47 -6.12 -2.87
CA GLY A 89 19.60 -6.36 -1.44
C GLY A 89 18.53 -7.31 -0.90
N LYS A 90 18.91 -8.20 0.02
CA LYS A 90 17.94 -9.00 0.78
C LYS A 90 17.32 -8.17 1.89
N VAL A 91 16.00 -8.08 1.91
CA VAL A 91 15.23 -7.29 2.89
C VAL A 91 14.05 -8.09 3.45
N ILE A 92 13.56 -7.67 4.62
CA ILE A 92 12.32 -8.15 5.24
C ILE A 92 11.47 -6.93 5.58
N ASN A 93 10.16 -6.99 5.32
CA ASN A 93 9.26 -5.91 5.73
C ASN A 93 9.18 -5.82 7.25
N GLN A 94 9.35 -4.61 7.77
CA GLN A 94 9.35 -4.35 9.20
C GLN A 94 8.65 -3.02 9.50
N ALA A 95 7.85 -3.00 10.58
CA ALA A 95 7.37 -1.78 11.22
C ALA A 95 7.54 -1.92 12.73
N GLY A 96 8.30 -1.02 13.34
CA GLY A 96 8.74 -1.17 14.73
C GLY A 96 9.47 -2.51 14.91
N ASN A 97 9.04 -3.31 15.89
CA ASN A 97 9.63 -4.62 16.17
C ASN A 97 8.87 -5.78 15.50
N THR A 98 7.98 -5.50 14.54
CA THR A 98 7.16 -6.52 13.87
C THR A 98 7.59 -6.67 12.41
N PHE A 99 7.79 -7.91 12.00
CA PHE A 99 8.12 -8.33 10.65
C PHE A 99 6.88 -8.85 9.93
N PHE A 100 6.75 -8.57 8.64
CA PHE A 100 5.54 -8.85 7.87
C PHE A 100 5.84 -9.64 6.59
N HIS A 101 4.85 -10.41 6.15
CA HIS A 101 4.91 -11.12 4.88
C HIS A 101 5.17 -10.15 3.68
N PRO A 102 5.92 -10.55 2.63
CA PRO A 102 6.23 -9.68 1.48
C PRO A 102 4.98 -9.08 0.82
N HIS A 103 3.93 -9.89 0.74
CA HIS A 103 2.66 -9.51 0.13
C HIS A 103 1.58 -9.10 1.15
N TYR A 104 1.97 -8.66 2.34
CA TYR A 104 1.01 -8.13 3.32
C TYR A 104 0.28 -6.90 2.77
N VAL A 105 -1.03 -6.80 2.97
CA VAL A 105 -1.83 -5.67 2.49
C VAL A 105 -1.40 -4.39 3.20
N THR A 106 -1.02 -3.38 2.42
CA THR A 106 -0.78 -2.02 2.88
C THR A 106 -1.78 -1.07 2.24
N LEU A 107 -1.95 0.10 2.85
CA LEU A 107 -2.76 1.18 2.33
C LEU A 107 -1.86 2.41 2.31
N ASP A 108 -1.56 2.90 1.12
CA ASP A 108 -0.65 4.02 0.89
C ASP A 108 -1.35 5.14 0.10
N HIS A 109 -0.59 6.18 -0.24
CA HIS A 109 -1.09 7.39 -0.88
C HIS A 109 -0.48 7.56 -2.27
N LYS A 110 -1.31 7.82 -3.28
CA LYS A 110 -0.86 8.16 -4.64
C LYS A 110 -0.10 9.47 -4.66
N ILE A 111 -0.63 10.48 -3.98
CA ILE A 111 0.02 11.75 -3.71
C ILE A 111 0.45 11.78 -2.25
N ASN A 112 1.74 12.04 -2.02
CA ASN A 112 2.33 12.03 -0.69
C ASN A 112 1.58 12.92 0.32
N LYS A 113 1.06 12.29 1.38
CA LYS A 113 0.35 12.95 2.50
C LYS A 113 1.17 13.98 3.26
N ALA A 114 2.51 13.92 3.22
CA ALA A 114 3.38 14.93 3.83
C ALA A 114 3.30 16.28 3.10
N ARG A 115 2.96 16.27 1.80
CA ARG A 115 2.78 17.47 0.98
C ARG A 115 1.32 17.87 0.84
N CYS A 116 0.41 16.89 0.82
CA CYS A 116 -1.03 17.10 0.66
C CYS A 116 -1.80 16.40 1.80
N PRO A 117 -1.67 16.87 3.06
CA PRO A 117 -2.31 16.23 4.21
C PRO A 117 -3.84 16.21 4.12
N GLU A 118 -4.45 17.17 3.42
CA GLU A 118 -5.88 17.22 3.16
C GLU A 118 -6.40 16.02 2.34
N LYS A 119 -5.52 15.37 1.58
CA LYS A 119 -5.83 14.18 0.77
C LYS A 119 -5.62 12.86 1.52
N MET A 120 -5.29 12.90 2.81
CA MET A 120 -4.88 11.72 3.59
C MET A 120 -5.95 10.61 3.63
N PHE A 121 -7.24 10.98 3.62
CA PHE A 121 -8.36 10.03 3.65
C PHE A 121 -9.27 10.14 2.43
N GLU A 122 -8.82 10.82 1.36
CA GLU A 122 -9.55 10.84 0.10
C GLU A 122 -9.43 9.47 -0.58
N PHE A 123 -10.57 8.82 -0.83
CA PHE A 123 -10.61 7.51 -1.49
C PHE A 123 -9.80 7.47 -2.80
N SER A 124 -9.90 8.51 -3.63
CA SER A 124 -9.18 8.63 -4.90
C SER A 124 -7.67 8.78 -4.75
N ASN A 125 -7.18 9.20 -3.57
CA ASN A 125 -5.76 9.32 -3.28
C ASN A 125 -5.19 8.10 -2.55
N LEU A 126 -6.05 7.17 -2.13
CA LEU A 126 -5.65 5.97 -1.41
C LEU A 126 -5.42 4.81 -2.37
N GLU A 127 -4.38 4.03 -2.09
CA GLU A 127 -3.96 2.91 -2.92
C GLU A 127 -3.71 1.68 -2.07
N VAL A 128 -4.42 0.59 -2.38
CA VAL A 128 -4.19 -0.70 -1.73
C VAL A 128 -3.15 -1.47 -2.53
N ILE A 129 -2.03 -1.75 -1.87
CA ILE A 129 -0.83 -2.31 -2.49
C ILE A 129 -0.17 -3.30 -1.54
N CYS A 130 0.50 -4.32 -2.07
CA CYS A 130 1.26 -5.24 -1.22
C CYS A 130 2.54 -4.57 -0.72
N TRP A 131 3.00 -4.93 0.48
CA TRP A 131 4.11 -4.23 1.15
C TRP A 131 5.39 -4.20 0.31
N ARG A 132 5.76 -5.30 -0.35
CA ARG A 132 6.91 -5.34 -1.28
C ARG A 132 6.79 -4.31 -2.40
N CYS A 133 5.62 -4.20 -3.03
CA CYS A 133 5.38 -3.20 -4.07
C CYS A 133 5.34 -1.79 -3.50
N ASN A 134 4.85 -1.61 -2.26
CA ASN A 134 4.85 -0.32 -1.59
C ASN A 134 6.28 0.19 -1.31
N GLN A 135 7.19 -0.70 -0.89
CA GLN A 135 8.61 -0.37 -0.73
C GLN A 135 9.24 0.02 -2.07
N ASN A 136 8.88 -0.70 -3.13
CA ASN A 136 9.33 -0.39 -4.49
C ASN A 136 8.80 0.95 -5.01
N LYS A 137 7.59 1.34 -4.60
CA LYS A 137 6.97 2.63 -4.92
C LYS A 137 7.67 3.78 -4.19
N GLY A 138 7.86 3.65 -2.88
CA GLY A 138 8.40 4.73 -2.04
C GLY A 138 7.63 6.05 -2.25
N ASP A 139 8.36 7.14 -2.43
CA ASP A 139 7.79 8.48 -2.70
C ASP A 139 7.52 8.77 -4.19
N ASN A 140 7.57 7.75 -5.05
CA ASN A 140 7.34 7.91 -6.48
C ASN A 140 5.84 8.08 -6.79
N ASN A 141 5.40 9.33 -6.94
CA ASN A 141 4.02 9.66 -7.31
C ASN A 141 3.64 9.22 -8.75
N THR A 142 4.61 8.88 -9.61
CA THR A 142 4.35 8.41 -10.99
C THR A 142 4.43 6.89 -11.13
N PHE A 143 4.54 6.15 -10.02
CA PHE A 143 4.73 4.71 -10.01
C PHE A 143 3.64 3.93 -10.79
N GLU A 144 2.37 4.32 -10.63
CA GLU A 144 1.25 3.74 -11.39
C GLU A 144 1.39 3.96 -12.90
N LEU A 145 1.75 5.18 -13.32
CA LEU A 145 1.92 5.52 -14.74
C LEU A 145 3.09 4.75 -15.37
N GLN A 146 4.21 4.65 -14.66
CA GLN A 146 5.37 3.88 -15.11
C GLN A 146 5.02 2.40 -15.26
N HIS A 147 4.34 1.82 -14.27
CA HIS A 147 3.96 0.42 -14.32
C HIS A 147 2.98 0.11 -15.46
N ASN A 148 2.01 1.00 -15.70
CA ASN A 148 1.07 0.86 -16.81
C ASN A 148 1.78 0.96 -18.17
N LEU A 149 2.73 1.87 -18.31
CA LEU A 149 3.55 1.98 -19.53
C LEU A 149 4.35 0.70 -19.77
N ASP A 150 5.03 0.18 -18.74
CA ASP A 150 5.82 -1.06 -18.82
C ASP A 150 4.93 -2.24 -19.23
N TYR A 151 3.74 -2.36 -18.64
CA TYR A 151 2.77 -3.39 -18.99
C TYR A 151 2.29 -3.29 -20.45
N LEU A 152 1.96 -2.08 -20.92
CA LEU A 152 1.49 -1.86 -22.29
C LEU A 152 2.59 -2.16 -23.31
N ASN A 153 3.84 -1.77 -23.03
CA ASN A 153 4.98 -2.09 -23.87
C ASN A 153 5.20 -3.61 -23.94
N ALA A 154 5.22 -4.30 -22.79
CA ALA A 154 5.36 -5.75 -22.76
C ALA A 154 4.23 -6.48 -23.50
N LEU A 155 3.00 -5.97 -23.40
CA LEU A 155 1.86 -6.51 -24.14
C LEU A 155 2.00 -6.30 -25.65
N ALA A 156 2.49 -5.12 -26.08
CA ALA A 156 2.75 -4.84 -27.48
C ALA A 156 3.86 -5.75 -28.03
N ASP A 157 4.95 -5.94 -27.29
CA ASP A 157 6.06 -6.81 -27.67
C ASP A 157 5.62 -8.28 -27.80
N GLU A 158 4.82 -8.78 -26.85
CA GLU A 158 4.24 -10.12 -26.90
C GLU A 158 3.30 -10.27 -28.11
N ALA A 159 2.46 -9.26 -28.38
CA ALA A 159 1.56 -9.27 -29.52
C ALA A 159 2.32 -9.30 -30.86
N LEU A 160 3.35 -8.46 -31.02
CA LEU A 160 4.20 -8.43 -32.22
C LEU A 160 4.98 -9.74 -32.40
N THR A 161 5.46 -10.32 -31.30
CA THR A 161 6.16 -11.63 -31.32
C THR A 161 5.21 -12.75 -31.74
N ARG A 162 3.98 -12.76 -31.23
CA ARG A 162 3.00 -13.81 -31.48
C ARG A 162 2.30 -13.67 -32.84
N TYR A 163 2.13 -12.44 -33.31
CA TYR A 163 1.42 -12.10 -34.54
C TYR A 163 2.28 -11.18 -35.42
N PRO A 164 3.37 -11.70 -36.03
CA PRO A 164 4.37 -10.91 -36.76
C PRO A 164 3.89 -10.29 -38.08
N LEU A 165 2.61 -10.46 -38.42
CA LEU A 165 1.97 -9.96 -39.65
C LEU A 165 0.98 -8.81 -39.38
N LEU A 166 0.88 -8.35 -38.12
CA LEU A 166 0.25 -7.07 -37.74
C LEU A 166 1.30 -5.96 -37.79
#